data_AF-A0AAW7FSB2-F1
#
_entry.id   AF-A0AAW7FSB2-F1
#
_cell.length_a   1.000
_cell.length_b   1.000
_cell.length_c   1.000
_cell.angle_alpha   90.00
_cell.angle_beta   90.00
_cell.angle_gamma   90.00
#
_symmetry.space_group_name_H-M   'P 1'
#
loop_
_entity.id
_entity.type
_entity.pdbx_description
1 polymer ?
#
loop_
_entity_poly.entity_id
_entity_poly.type
_entity_poly.pdbx_seq_one_letter_code
_entity_poly.pdbx_strand_id
1 'polypeptide(L)'
;MKRLTVCVVVIMLIGAAASLPFLLNAGFGQAPKGAQLSQVEQSPHYRDGQFHNQVPTPGYTGNKSMLAAWWEFLVAKRENARPAHPLPLVATDLAGLSPEQDTLVWLGHSSWYLQLAGQRILIDPVFSNYAAPLSFLNKAFVGDYPWSAQTMPEIDLLIISHDHYDHLDLATIKALMPKIKRVITPLGVGSHLRYWGMRGEIIDEMDWNQSIRVTDSLIVHTLPARHFSGRGIKRNQTLWASFMFETPEQNVYYSGDSGYGPHFKAIGEQFGSVDLAIMENGQYDHDWKFIHMMPEETAQAAVDLHAKAVLPGHAGRFVLAKHTWDDPYKRLALASRRYNYRLLTPMLGEPVILSEPDQLFTAWWQQVTQ
;
A
#
# COMPACT_ATOMS: atom_id res chain seq x y z
N MET A 1 16.69 30.46 41.25
CA MET A 1 15.26 30.24 40.92
C MET A 1 14.87 30.84 39.56
N LYS A 2 15.04 32.15 39.30
CA LYS A 2 14.62 32.79 38.03
C LYS A 2 15.17 32.15 36.74
N ARG A 3 16.45 31.74 36.70
CA ARG A 3 17.07 31.12 35.50
C ARG A 3 16.51 29.72 35.20
N LEU A 4 16.23 28.91 36.22
CA LEU A 4 15.67 27.57 36.06
C LEU A 4 14.23 27.65 35.53
N THR A 5 13.43 28.57 36.07
CA THR A 5 12.05 28.82 35.60
C THR A 5 12.04 29.30 34.15
N VAL A 6 12.95 30.20 33.76
CA VAL A 6 13.08 30.66 32.37
C VAL A 6 13.47 29.50 31.44
N CYS A 7 14.44 28.65 31.82
CA CYS A 7 14.80 27.48 31.02
C CYS A 7 13.64 26.49 30.86
N VAL A 8 12.89 26.21 31.93
CA VAL A 8 11.74 25.31 31.89
C VAL A 8 10.61 25.87 31.02
N VAL A 9 10.33 27.17 31.09
CA VAL A 9 9.34 27.83 30.22
C VAL A 9 9.79 27.81 28.76
N VAL A 10 11.07 28.08 28.47
CA VAL A 10 11.61 28.00 27.11
C VAL A 10 11.54 26.58 26.56
N ILE A 11 11.88 25.55 27.36
CA ILE A 11 11.74 24.14 26.96
C ILE A 11 10.28 23.78 26.71
N MET A 12 9.35 24.23 27.55
CA MET A 12 7.91 24.02 27.33
C MET A 12 7.40 24.76 26.08
N LEU A 13 7.86 25.98 25.82
CA LEU A 13 7.50 26.73 24.61
C LEU A 13 8.09 26.09 23.35
N ILE A 14 9.33 25.59 23.40
CA ILE A 14 9.94 24.82 22.31
C ILE A 14 9.17 23.51 22.10
N GLY A 15 8.82 22.80 23.17
CA GLY A 15 8.01 21.57 23.10
C GLY A 15 6.61 21.83 22.54
N ALA A 16 5.94 22.90 22.98
CA ALA A 16 4.64 23.31 22.47
C ALA A 16 4.72 23.72 20.99
N ALA A 17 5.69 24.55 20.62
CA ALA A 17 5.93 24.96 19.24
C ALA A 17 6.34 23.79 18.32
N ALA A 18 7.07 22.81 18.84
CA ALA A 18 7.42 21.58 18.12
C ALA A 18 6.21 20.62 17.98
N SER A 19 5.27 20.63 18.94
CA SER A 19 4.05 19.81 18.90
C SER A 19 2.92 20.43 18.05
N LEU A 20 2.93 21.75 17.85
CA LEU A 20 1.87 22.46 17.13
C LEU A 20 1.75 22.03 15.66
N PRO A 21 2.85 21.84 14.89
CA PRO A 21 2.78 21.23 13.57
C PRO A 21 2.21 19.81 13.59
N PHE A 22 2.45 19.02 14.64
CA PHE A 22 1.88 17.68 14.77
C PHE A 22 0.37 17.72 15.04
N LEU A 23 -0.11 18.69 15.83
CA LEU A 23 -1.53 18.87 16.13
C LEU A 23 -2.33 19.48 14.96
N LEU A 24 -1.67 20.28 14.12
CA LEU A 24 -2.31 20.97 12.99
C LEU A 24 -2.13 20.25 11.64
N ASN A 25 -1.31 19.20 11.59
CA ASN A 25 -1.08 18.47 10.34
C ASN A 25 -2.26 17.55 10.03
N ALA A 26 -3.10 17.99 9.08
CA ALA A 26 -4.24 17.22 8.60
C ALA A 26 -3.85 15.84 8.04
N GLY A 27 -2.57 15.59 7.74
CA GLY A 27 -2.04 14.32 7.28
C GLY A 27 -2.16 13.19 8.30
N PHE A 28 -2.24 13.48 9.60
CA PHE A 28 -2.60 12.51 10.63
C PHE A 28 -4.03 11.97 10.47
N GLY A 29 -4.87 12.71 9.73
CA GLY A 29 -6.26 12.41 9.51
C GLY A 29 -7.06 12.37 10.82
N GLN A 30 -8.17 11.63 10.82
CA GLN A 30 -9.04 11.52 11.96
C GLN A 30 -9.45 10.06 12.18
N ALA A 31 -9.40 9.57 13.43
CA ALA A 31 -9.94 8.26 13.77
C ALA A 31 -11.49 8.25 13.69
N PRO A 32 -12.12 7.07 13.52
CA PRO A 32 -13.57 6.92 13.53
C PRO A 32 -14.20 7.50 14.80
N LYS A 33 -15.34 8.18 14.64
CA LYS A 33 -16.13 8.79 15.74
C LYS A 33 -17.62 8.61 15.44
N GLY A 34 -18.48 8.79 16.45
CA GLY A 34 -19.94 8.77 16.25
C GLY A 34 -20.42 7.52 15.50
N ALA A 35 -21.25 7.69 14.48
CA ALA A 35 -21.78 6.59 13.68
C ALA A 35 -20.68 5.73 13.01
N GLN A 36 -19.58 6.34 12.58
CA GLN A 36 -18.45 5.61 11.99
C GLN A 36 -17.78 4.68 13.02
N LEU A 37 -17.62 5.16 14.26
CA LEU A 37 -17.06 4.35 15.33
C LEU A 37 -18.02 3.20 15.69
N SER A 38 -19.33 3.46 15.75
CA SER A 38 -20.31 2.41 16.01
C SER A 38 -20.30 1.31 14.94
N GLN A 39 -20.07 1.66 13.67
CA GLN A 39 -19.91 0.67 12.59
C GLN A 39 -18.64 -0.16 12.79
N VAL A 40 -17.51 0.48 13.14
CA VAL A 40 -16.24 -0.20 13.45
C VAL A 40 -16.40 -1.15 14.64
N GLU A 41 -17.07 -0.72 15.71
CA GLU A 41 -17.30 -1.51 16.93
C GLU A 41 -18.23 -2.73 16.72
N GLN A 42 -18.99 -2.77 15.63
CA GLN A 42 -19.81 -3.93 15.25
C GLN A 42 -19.00 -5.01 14.52
N SER A 43 -17.78 -4.70 14.05
CA SER A 43 -16.92 -5.69 13.41
C SER A 43 -16.52 -6.78 14.42
N PRO A 44 -16.59 -8.06 14.05
CA PRO A 44 -16.04 -9.15 14.87
C PRO A 44 -14.52 -9.08 15.01
N HIS A 45 -13.86 -8.26 14.19
CA HIS A 45 -12.40 -8.07 14.17
C HIS A 45 -11.95 -6.86 15.01
N TYR A 46 -12.89 -6.05 15.52
CA TYR A 46 -12.63 -4.93 16.42
C TYR A 46 -12.94 -5.30 17.86
N ARG A 47 -11.92 -5.29 18.73
CA ARG A 47 -12.08 -5.59 20.16
C ARG A 47 -11.02 -4.87 20.98
N ASP A 48 -11.34 -4.58 22.24
CA ASP A 48 -10.44 -3.85 23.16
C ASP A 48 -9.98 -2.50 22.60
N GLY A 49 -10.86 -1.84 21.82
CA GLY A 49 -10.60 -0.52 21.23
C GLY A 49 -9.63 -0.51 20.05
N GLN A 50 -9.43 -1.65 19.37
CA GLN A 50 -8.62 -1.74 18.15
C GLN A 50 -8.97 -2.96 17.28
N PHE A 51 -8.54 -2.96 16.02
CA PHE A 51 -8.57 -4.13 15.14
C PHE A 51 -7.45 -5.13 15.46
N HIS A 52 -7.71 -6.42 15.20
CA HIS A 52 -6.78 -7.52 15.46
C HIS A 52 -6.58 -8.40 14.22
N ASN A 53 -5.35 -8.86 14.02
CA ASN A 53 -5.04 -9.91 13.04
C ASN A 53 -5.71 -11.24 13.43
N GLN A 54 -6.00 -12.08 12.43
CA GLN A 54 -6.55 -13.43 12.63
C GLN A 54 -5.57 -14.38 13.33
N VAL A 55 -4.27 -14.10 13.21
CA VAL A 55 -3.19 -14.84 13.87
C VAL A 55 -2.33 -13.91 14.73
N PRO A 56 -1.67 -14.42 15.80
CA PRO A 56 -0.76 -13.63 16.61
C PRO A 56 0.30 -12.93 15.75
N THR A 57 0.36 -11.61 15.85
CA THR A 57 1.20 -10.77 14.98
C THR A 57 1.91 -9.72 15.83
N PRO A 58 2.99 -10.09 16.53
CA PRO A 58 3.87 -9.12 17.17
C PRO A 58 4.40 -8.14 16.12
N GLY A 59 4.12 -6.84 16.29
CA GLY A 59 4.55 -5.82 15.34
C GLY A 59 6.05 -5.51 15.35
N TYR A 60 6.78 -6.04 16.33
CA TYR A 60 8.24 -5.99 16.39
C TYR A 60 8.77 -7.29 17.01
N THR A 61 9.75 -7.89 16.34
CA THR A 61 10.36 -9.18 16.67
C THR A 61 11.87 -9.07 16.88
N GLY A 62 12.43 -7.86 16.83
CA GLY A 62 13.86 -7.64 17.04
C GLY A 62 14.28 -7.78 18.51
N ASN A 63 15.56 -8.09 18.71
CA ASN A 63 16.14 -8.29 20.05
C ASN A 63 16.48 -6.98 20.78
N LYS A 64 16.54 -5.86 20.05
CA LYS A 64 16.85 -4.53 20.61
C LYS A 64 15.58 -3.89 21.20
N SER A 65 15.73 -2.96 22.14
CA SER A 65 14.59 -2.14 22.56
C SER A 65 14.07 -1.31 21.38
N MET A 66 12.78 -0.98 21.38
CA MET A 66 12.16 -0.21 20.29
C MET A 66 12.88 1.13 20.07
N LEU A 67 13.27 1.83 21.14
CA LEU A 67 14.03 3.08 21.04
C LEU A 67 15.39 2.90 20.37
N ALA A 68 16.11 1.82 20.69
CA ALA A 68 17.41 1.53 20.08
C ALA A 68 17.27 1.18 18.60
N ALA A 69 16.27 0.37 18.24
CA ALA A 69 15.98 0.03 16.84
C ALA A 69 15.58 1.27 16.02
N TRP A 70 14.76 2.17 16.59
CA TRP A 70 14.40 3.44 15.96
C TRP A 70 15.61 4.36 15.76
N TRP A 71 16.48 4.48 16.77
CA TRP A 71 17.69 5.30 16.66
C TRP A 71 18.63 4.76 15.59
N GLU A 72 18.84 3.45 15.56
CA GLU A 72 19.63 2.80 14.51
C GLU A 72 19.01 2.99 13.12
N PHE A 73 17.69 2.87 12.99
CA PHE A 73 17.00 3.11 11.73
C PHE A 73 17.26 4.53 11.19
N LEU A 74 17.30 5.53 12.07
CA LEU A 74 17.51 6.94 11.71
C LEU A 74 18.98 7.29 11.42
N VAL A 75 19.92 6.68 12.15
CA VAL A 75 21.35 7.09 12.11
C VAL A 75 22.20 6.18 11.22
N ALA A 76 21.81 4.91 11.06
CA ALA A 76 22.57 3.97 10.23
C ALA A 76 22.47 4.36 8.76
N LYS A 77 23.63 4.68 8.15
CA LYS A 77 23.73 4.76 6.69
C LYS A 77 23.55 3.36 6.13
N ARG A 78 22.61 3.22 5.19
CA ARG A 78 22.37 1.99 4.46
C ARG A 78 22.99 2.11 3.09
N GLU A 79 24.02 1.31 2.85
CA GLU A 79 24.63 1.23 1.53
C GLU A 79 23.61 0.74 0.51
N ASN A 80 23.55 1.40 -0.65
CA ASN A 80 22.68 1.04 -1.76
C ASN A 80 21.18 0.88 -1.41
N ALA A 81 20.69 1.57 -0.38
CA ALA A 81 19.25 1.61 -0.07
C ALA A 81 18.43 2.44 -1.08
N ARG A 82 19.11 3.27 -1.88
CA ARG A 82 18.54 4.04 -2.99
C ARG A 82 19.32 3.74 -4.27
N PRO A 83 18.69 3.74 -5.44
CA PRO A 83 19.41 3.62 -6.69
C PRO A 83 20.26 4.87 -6.95
N ALA A 84 21.41 4.67 -7.62
CA ALA A 84 22.30 5.77 -8.00
C ALA A 84 21.72 6.63 -9.14
N HIS A 85 20.90 6.03 -9.99
CA HIS A 85 20.20 6.65 -11.10
C HIS A 85 18.69 6.47 -10.95
N PRO A 86 17.85 7.33 -11.57
CA PRO A 86 16.43 7.08 -11.65
C PRO A 86 16.12 5.69 -12.19
N LEU A 87 15.07 5.06 -11.67
CA LEU A 87 14.61 3.78 -12.19
C LEU A 87 14.10 3.96 -13.62
N PRO A 88 14.28 2.95 -14.51
CA PRO A 88 13.74 3.01 -15.85
C PRO A 88 12.21 3.07 -15.79
N LEU A 89 11.63 3.91 -16.63
CA LEU A 89 10.21 4.16 -16.65
C LEU A 89 9.69 4.33 -18.08
N VAL A 90 8.45 3.90 -18.30
CA VAL A 90 7.66 4.16 -19.51
C VAL A 90 6.60 5.19 -19.15
N ALA A 91 6.63 6.35 -19.79
CA ALA A 91 5.70 7.45 -19.52
C ALA A 91 4.33 7.22 -20.18
N THR A 92 3.63 6.16 -19.76
CA THR A 92 2.32 5.78 -20.30
C THR A 92 1.27 6.85 -20.02
N ASP A 93 0.58 7.28 -21.08
CA ASP A 93 -0.61 8.12 -20.99
C ASP A 93 -1.82 7.27 -20.57
N LEU A 94 -2.14 7.31 -19.28
CA LEU A 94 -3.26 6.56 -18.70
C LEU A 94 -4.62 6.98 -19.27
N ALA A 95 -4.76 8.23 -19.73
CA ALA A 95 -6.02 8.71 -20.30
C ALA A 95 -6.25 8.19 -21.73
N GLY A 96 -5.17 7.82 -22.44
CA GLY A 96 -5.20 7.26 -23.79
C GLY A 96 -5.42 5.76 -23.86
N LEU A 97 -5.43 5.04 -22.72
CA LEU A 97 -5.72 3.60 -22.70
C LEU A 97 -7.19 3.34 -23.10
N SER A 98 -7.40 2.36 -24.00
CA SER A 98 -8.72 1.96 -24.49
C SER A 98 -9.49 1.24 -23.38
N PRO A 99 -10.66 1.73 -22.92
CA PRO A 99 -11.44 1.13 -21.83
C PRO A 99 -11.76 -0.37 -21.99
N GLU A 100 -11.76 -0.87 -23.23
CA GLU A 100 -12.06 -2.25 -23.60
C GLU A 100 -10.88 -3.21 -23.38
N GLN A 101 -9.68 -2.68 -23.14
CA GLN A 101 -8.47 -3.48 -22.92
C GLN A 101 -8.09 -3.51 -21.44
N ASP A 102 -8.22 -4.68 -20.80
CA ASP A 102 -7.79 -4.84 -19.42
C ASP A 102 -6.26 -4.68 -19.30
N THR A 103 -5.85 -3.68 -18.53
CA THR A 103 -4.46 -3.19 -18.49
C THR A 103 -4.07 -2.81 -17.06
N LEU A 104 -2.92 -3.28 -16.59
CA LEU A 104 -2.35 -2.87 -15.31
C LEU A 104 -1.08 -2.05 -15.55
N VAL A 105 -0.95 -0.92 -14.83
CA VAL A 105 0.22 -0.06 -14.87
C VAL A 105 0.71 0.20 -13.46
N TRP A 106 1.98 -0.12 -13.20
CA TRP A 106 2.64 0.16 -11.94
C TRP A 106 3.08 1.64 -11.88
N LEU A 107 2.59 2.39 -10.90
CA LEU A 107 2.89 3.83 -10.74
C LEU A 107 3.97 4.09 -9.66
N GLY A 108 4.47 3.03 -9.04
CA GLY A 108 5.55 3.05 -8.06
C GLY A 108 5.07 2.69 -6.66
N HIS A 109 5.94 2.06 -5.87
CA HIS A 109 5.58 1.50 -4.56
C HIS A 109 4.39 0.56 -4.69
N SER A 110 3.30 0.89 -4.00
CA SER A 110 2.02 0.19 -4.02
C SER A 110 0.93 0.96 -4.80
N SER A 111 1.30 1.96 -5.60
CA SER A 111 0.35 2.69 -6.45
C SER A 111 0.16 1.97 -7.79
N TRP A 112 -1.10 1.67 -8.12
CA TRP A 112 -1.47 0.96 -9.34
C TRP A 112 -2.61 1.66 -10.07
N TYR A 113 -2.52 1.70 -11.39
CA TYR A 113 -3.66 1.94 -12.25
C TYR A 113 -4.07 0.62 -12.89
N LEU A 114 -5.30 0.17 -12.62
CA LEU A 114 -5.88 -1.03 -13.17
C LEU A 114 -7.10 -0.64 -13.99
N GLN A 115 -7.05 -0.93 -15.28
CA GLN A 115 -8.24 -0.95 -16.11
C GLN A 115 -8.75 -2.38 -16.18
N LEU A 116 -9.98 -2.60 -15.72
CA LEU A 116 -10.56 -3.94 -15.61
C LEU A 116 -12.06 -3.88 -15.86
N ALA A 117 -12.57 -4.69 -16.79
CA ALA A 117 -14.00 -4.76 -17.12
C ALA A 117 -14.61 -3.38 -17.42
N GLY A 118 -13.87 -2.53 -18.14
CA GLY A 118 -14.29 -1.17 -18.49
C GLY A 118 -14.25 -0.16 -17.34
N GLN A 119 -13.68 -0.50 -16.18
CA GLN A 119 -13.53 0.40 -15.03
C GLN A 119 -12.10 0.89 -14.89
N ARG A 120 -11.92 2.19 -14.62
CA ARG A 120 -10.63 2.79 -14.26
C ARG A 120 -10.45 2.76 -12.74
N ILE A 121 -9.67 1.81 -12.27
CA ILE A 121 -9.43 1.54 -10.86
C ILE A 121 -8.05 2.09 -10.47
N LEU A 122 -8.01 2.95 -9.46
CA LEU A 122 -6.77 3.46 -8.88
C LEU A 122 -6.58 2.88 -7.48
N ILE A 123 -5.44 2.26 -7.22
CA ILE A 123 -5.15 1.54 -5.98
C ILE A 123 -4.00 2.23 -5.25
N ASP A 124 -4.20 2.54 -3.97
CA ASP A 124 -3.20 3.12 -3.05
C ASP A 124 -2.31 4.23 -3.67
N PRO A 125 -2.90 5.30 -4.25
CA PRO A 125 -2.14 6.29 -4.99
C PRO A 125 -1.33 7.21 -4.07
N VAL A 126 -0.01 7.26 -4.29
CA VAL A 126 0.93 8.17 -3.64
C VAL A 126 1.82 8.84 -4.69
N PHE A 127 1.41 10.04 -5.11
CA PHE A 127 2.16 10.87 -6.06
C PHE A 127 3.08 11.88 -5.37
N SER A 128 2.97 12.02 -4.05
CA SER A 128 3.89 12.82 -3.26
C SER A 128 5.33 12.28 -3.32
N ASN A 129 6.29 13.19 -3.23
CA ASN A 129 7.72 12.86 -3.17
C ASN A 129 8.19 12.40 -1.78
N TYR A 130 7.27 12.03 -0.90
CA TYR A 130 7.51 11.54 0.45
C TYR A 130 6.33 10.69 0.93
N ALA A 131 6.60 9.76 1.84
CA ALA A 131 5.59 8.92 2.47
C ALA A 131 5.75 8.93 4.00
N ALA A 132 5.37 10.05 4.62
CA ALA A 132 5.54 10.30 6.04
C ALA A 132 4.63 11.46 6.50
N PRO A 133 4.39 11.61 7.82
CA PRO A 133 3.67 12.77 8.35
C PRO A 133 4.37 14.10 8.03
N LEU A 134 5.71 14.10 7.99
CA LEU A 134 6.51 15.28 7.69
C LEU A 134 7.20 15.12 6.35
N SER A 135 7.08 16.15 5.50
CA SER A 135 7.49 16.09 4.10
C SER A 135 8.98 15.84 3.86
N PHE A 136 9.83 16.04 4.87
CA PHE A 136 11.27 15.79 4.80
C PHE A 136 11.69 14.36 5.15
N LEU A 137 10.78 13.53 5.67
CA LEU A 137 11.01 12.12 5.99
C LEU A 137 10.60 11.22 4.81
N ASN A 138 11.18 10.03 4.73
CA ASN A 138 10.85 8.99 3.73
C ASN A 138 10.70 9.54 2.30
N LYS A 139 11.69 10.31 1.84
CA LYS A 139 11.70 10.87 0.48
C LYS A 139 11.67 9.77 -0.57
N ALA A 140 10.93 10.00 -1.64
CA ALA A 140 10.91 9.09 -2.77
C ALA A 140 12.27 9.03 -3.50
N PHE A 141 12.47 8.03 -4.34
CA PHE A 141 13.61 7.95 -5.25
C PHE A 141 13.59 9.14 -6.22
N VAL A 142 14.77 9.56 -6.66
CA VAL A 142 14.90 10.60 -7.67
C VAL A 142 14.39 10.05 -9.00
N GLY A 143 13.58 10.85 -9.71
CA GLY A 143 13.05 10.52 -11.02
C GLY A 143 11.94 11.48 -11.42
N ASP A 144 11.61 11.47 -12.71
CA ASP A 144 10.53 12.27 -13.30
C ASP A 144 9.30 11.38 -13.47
N TYR A 145 8.40 11.42 -12.48
CA TYR A 145 7.19 10.60 -12.43
C TYR A 145 6.05 11.37 -13.13
N PRO A 146 5.54 10.92 -14.29
CA PRO A 146 4.61 11.70 -15.10
C PRO A 146 3.16 11.66 -14.58
N TRP A 147 2.86 10.77 -13.63
CA TRP A 147 1.52 10.61 -13.07
C TRP A 147 1.29 11.56 -11.91
N SER A 148 0.29 12.41 -12.09
CA SER A 148 -0.16 13.43 -11.14
C SER A 148 -1.69 13.47 -11.17
N ALA A 149 -2.28 14.20 -10.23
CA ALA A 149 -3.73 14.39 -10.26
C ALA A 149 -4.22 15.07 -11.55
N GLN A 150 -3.40 15.92 -12.17
CA GLN A 150 -3.72 16.61 -13.42
C GLN A 150 -3.75 15.64 -14.60
N THR A 151 -2.77 14.74 -14.70
CA THR A 151 -2.62 13.78 -15.81
C THR A 151 -3.50 12.54 -15.67
N MET A 152 -4.02 12.26 -14.48
CA MET A 152 -4.91 11.11 -14.25
C MET A 152 -6.25 11.26 -15.00
N PRO A 153 -6.79 10.23 -15.68
CA PRO A 153 -8.17 10.25 -16.16
C PRO A 153 -9.18 10.29 -15.00
N GLU A 154 -10.48 10.32 -15.33
CA GLU A 154 -11.54 10.02 -14.36
C GLU A 154 -11.30 8.65 -13.71
N ILE A 155 -11.55 8.56 -12.41
CA ILE A 155 -11.34 7.38 -11.58
C ILE A 155 -12.72 6.84 -11.22
N ASP A 156 -13.11 5.73 -11.83
CA ASP A 156 -14.38 5.08 -11.53
C ASP A 156 -14.36 4.49 -10.12
N LEU A 157 -13.21 3.97 -9.71
CA LEU A 157 -13.04 3.35 -8.40
C LEU A 157 -11.66 3.66 -7.81
N LEU A 158 -11.65 4.26 -6.62
CA LEU A 158 -10.47 4.34 -5.77
C LEU A 158 -10.49 3.19 -4.76
N ILE A 159 -9.36 2.49 -4.63
CA ILE A 159 -9.14 1.44 -3.63
C ILE A 159 -8.07 1.91 -2.67
N ILE A 160 -8.34 1.82 -1.37
CA ILE A 160 -7.36 2.08 -0.31
C ILE A 160 -7.27 0.86 0.60
N SER A 161 -6.11 0.21 0.68
CA SER A 161 -5.88 -1.01 1.49
C SER A 161 -5.77 -0.76 2.98
N HIS A 162 -5.14 0.34 3.39
CA HIS A 162 -4.97 0.71 4.79
C HIS A 162 -4.51 2.16 4.92
N ASP A 163 -4.38 2.64 6.15
CA ASP A 163 -4.18 4.06 6.43
C ASP A 163 -2.71 4.51 6.53
N HIS A 164 -1.71 3.72 6.12
CA HIS A 164 -0.32 4.18 6.18
C HIS A 164 -0.01 5.28 5.16
N TYR A 165 1.05 6.04 5.41
CA TYR A 165 1.39 7.24 4.62
C TYR A 165 1.84 6.92 3.19
N ASP A 166 2.35 5.71 2.96
CA ASP A 166 2.77 5.18 1.67
C ASP A 166 1.66 4.46 0.89
N HIS A 167 0.44 4.42 1.44
CA HIS A 167 -0.77 3.88 0.79
C HIS A 167 -1.91 4.91 0.72
N LEU A 168 -1.95 5.83 1.68
CA LEU A 168 -2.97 6.86 1.80
C LEU A 168 -2.31 8.24 1.98
N ASP A 169 -2.07 8.92 0.85
CA ASP A 169 -1.43 10.23 0.82
C ASP A 169 -2.45 11.38 0.76
N LEU A 170 -2.44 12.26 1.76
CA LEU A 170 -3.34 13.41 1.86
C LEU A 170 -3.30 14.29 0.60
N ALA A 171 -2.10 14.62 0.12
CA ALA A 171 -1.96 15.56 -0.99
C ALA A 171 -2.51 14.96 -2.29
N THR A 172 -2.16 13.70 -2.56
CA THR A 172 -2.66 12.93 -3.70
C THR A 172 -4.19 12.80 -3.65
N ILE A 173 -4.75 12.35 -2.53
CA ILE A 173 -6.20 12.19 -2.37
C ILE A 173 -6.93 13.51 -2.59
N LYS A 174 -6.51 14.60 -1.93
CA LYS A 174 -7.17 15.91 -2.11
C LYS A 174 -7.12 16.42 -3.54
N ALA A 175 -6.00 16.21 -4.24
CA ALA A 175 -5.86 16.64 -5.62
C ALA A 175 -6.71 15.79 -6.59
N LEU A 176 -6.92 14.50 -6.27
CA LEU A 176 -7.72 13.58 -7.06
C LEU A 176 -9.22 13.62 -6.75
N MET A 177 -9.65 14.15 -5.61
CA MET A 177 -11.06 14.20 -5.17
C MET A 177 -12.06 14.57 -6.28
N PRO A 178 -11.82 15.59 -7.14
CA PRO A 178 -12.76 15.95 -8.20
C PRO A 178 -12.97 14.87 -9.28
N LYS A 179 -12.04 13.91 -9.42
CA LYS A 179 -12.04 12.86 -10.45
C LYS A 179 -12.52 11.50 -9.93
N ILE A 180 -12.73 11.36 -8.62
CA ILE A 180 -13.08 10.09 -7.97
C ILE A 180 -14.60 9.94 -7.91
N LYS A 181 -15.13 8.90 -8.55
CA LYS A 181 -16.56 8.61 -8.56
C LYS A 181 -17.01 7.76 -7.37
N ARG A 182 -16.18 6.81 -6.94
CA ARG A 182 -16.45 5.87 -5.85
C ARG A 182 -15.17 5.45 -5.15
N VAL A 183 -15.26 5.13 -3.87
CA VAL A 183 -14.16 4.61 -3.05
C VAL A 183 -14.60 3.33 -2.35
N ILE A 184 -13.76 2.30 -2.38
CA ILE A 184 -13.87 1.14 -1.51
C ILE A 184 -12.63 1.08 -0.62
N THR A 185 -12.85 0.92 0.68
CA THR A 185 -11.76 0.86 1.66
C THR A 185 -12.18 0.04 2.90
N PRO A 186 -11.24 -0.44 3.73
CA PRO A 186 -11.61 -1.14 4.94
C PRO A 186 -12.26 -0.23 5.99
N LEU A 187 -13.00 -0.84 6.90
CA LEU A 187 -13.66 -0.16 8.02
C LEU A 187 -12.75 0.85 8.72
N GLY A 188 -13.25 2.07 8.87
CA GLY A 188 -12.60 3.15 9.60
C GLY A 188 -11.67 4.01 8.73
N VAL A 189 -11.11 3.51 7.62
CA VAL A 189 -10.24 4.33 6.75
C VAL A 189 -11.01 5.50 6.13
N GLY A 190 -12.30 5.34 5.85
CA GLY A 190 -13.16 6.39 5.33
C GLY A 190 -13.29 7.60 6.26
N SER A 191 -12.96 7.45 7.55
CA SER A 191 -12.94 8.58 8.49
C SER A 191 -11.85 9.61 8.14
N HIS A 192 -10.69 9.18 7.64
CA HIS A 192 -9.66 10.07 7.11
C HIS A 192 -10.14 10.82 5.87
N LEU A 193 -10.74 10.09 4.93
CA LEU A 193 -11.24 10.63 3.66
C LEU A 193 -12.31 11.71 3.89
N ARG A 194 -13.29 11.42 4.76
CA ARG A 194 -14.33 12.39 5.14
C ARG A 194 -13.74 13.61 5.84
N TYR A 195 -12.79 13.41 6.75
CA TYR A 195 -12.09 14.52 7.40
C TYR A 195 -11.35 15.42 6.40
N TRP A 196 -10.83 14.85 5.31
CA TRP A 196 -10.17 15.60 4.24
C TRP A 196 -11.13 16.29 3.25
N GLY A 197 -12.44 16.06 3.39
CA GLY A 197 -13.48 16.71 2.60
C GLY A 197 -14.13 15.82 1.54
N MET A 198 -13.81 14.53 1.48
CA MET A 198 -14.48 13.60 0.58
C MET A 198 -15.93 13.37 1.04
N ARG A 199 -16.85 13.38 0.08
CA ARG A 199 -18.28 13.16 0.34
C ARG A 199 -18.52 11.74 0.84
N GLY A 200 -19.29 11.58 1.91
CA GLY A 200 -19.46 10.29 2.59
C GLY A 200 -20.21 9.26 1.74
N GLU A 201 -21.11 9.71 0.87
CA GLU A 201 -21.99 8.89 0.03
C GLU A 201 -21.27 8.14 -1.10
N ILE A 202 -20.02 8.50 -1.41
CA ILE A 202 -19.21 7.79 -2.40
C ILE A 202 -18.21 6.82 -1.76
N ILE A 203 -18.22 6.66 -0.43
CA ILE A 203 -17.27 5.84 0.32
C ILE A 203 -17.98 4.59 0.85
N ASP A 204 -17.58 3.44 0.34
CA ASP A 204 -17.97 2.14 0.86
C ASP A 204 -16.87 1.62 1.80
N GLU A 205 -17.19 1.51 3.08
CA GLU A 205 -16.32 0.94 4.11
C GLU A 205 -16.71 -0.51 4.40
N MET A 206 -15.80 -1.44 4.10
CA MET A 206 -16.05 -2.87 4.13
C MET A 206 -15.20 -3.58 5.18
N ASP A 207 -15.75 -4.61 5.81
CA ASP A 207 -15.00 -5.54 6.66
C ASP A 207 -14.41 -6.69 5.82
N TRP A 208 -13.54 -7.49 6.43
CA TRP A 208 -13.05 -8.72 5.79
C TRP A 208 -14.17 -9.69 5.46
N ASN A 209 -14.01 -10.37 4.32
CA ASN A 209 -14.96 -11.32 3.74
C ASN A 209 -16.30 -10.70 3.33
N GLN A 210 -16.35 -9.36 3.23
CA GLN A 210 -17.45 -8.67 2.58
C GLN A 210 -17.09 -8.36 1.12
N SER A 211 -18.11 -8.23 0.28
CA SER A 211 -17.93 -7.86 -1.11
C SER A 211 -19.00 -6.89 -1.56
N ILE A 212 -18.69 -6.17 -2.63
CA ILE A 212 -19.58 -5.20 -3.23
C ILE A 212 -19.51 -5.29 -4.74
N ARG A 213 -20.68 -5.34 -5.36
CA ARG A 213 -20.80 -5.33 -6.81
C ARG A 213 -20.68 -3.89 -7.30
N VAL A 214 -19.68 -3.64 -8.15
CA VAL A 214 -19.36 -2.31 -8.69
C VAL A 214 -20.11 -2.07 -10.00
N THR A 215 -20.11 -3.08 -10.87
CA THR A 215 -20.87 -3.13 -12.13
C THR A 215 -21.48 -4.52 -12.29
N ASP A 216 -22.20 -4.79 -13.39
CA ASP A 216 -22.69 -6.15 -13.68
C ASP A 216 -21.56 -7.16 -13.91
N SER A 217 -20.36 -6.69 -14.26
CA SER A 217 -19.18 -7.49 -14.60
C SER A 217 -18.05 -7.42 -13.57
N LEU A 218 -18.16 -6.59 -12.53
CA LEU A 218 -17.09 -6.40 -11.54
C LEU A 218 -17.62 -6.49 -10.11
N ILE A 219 -17.08 -7.44 -9.35
CA ILE A 219 -17.26 -7.56 -7.91
C ILE A 219 -15.92 -7.31 -7.23
N VAL A 220 -15.92 -6.48 -6.19
CA VAL A 220 -14.75 -6.25 -5.34
C VAL A 220 -14.97 -6.91 -4.00
N HIS A 221 -14.06 -7.81 -3.61
CA HIS A 221 -14.06 -8.46 -2.31
C HIS A 221 -12.97 -7.84 -1.43
N THR A 222 -13.35 -7.45 -0.22
CA THR A 222 -12.42 -7.01 0.82
C THR A 222 -12.01 -8.23 1.62
N LEU A 223 -10.73 -8.59 1.53
CA LEU A 223 -10.20 -9.86 2.04
C LEU A 223 -9.20 -9.65 3.18
N PRO A 224 -8.95 -10.68 4.02
CA PRO A 224 -7.99 -10.59 5.09
C PRO A 224 -6.57 -10.24 4.60
N ALA A 225 -5.88 -9.43 5.40
CA ALA A 225 -4.45 -9.19 5.30
C ALA A 225 -3.81 -9.26 6.69
N ARG A 226 -2.53 -9.64 6.76
CA ARG A 226 -1.78 -9.69 8.01
C ARG A 226 -0.90 -8.45 8.15
N HIS A 227 -1.45 -7.37 8.69
CA HIS A 227 -0.76 -6.09 8.81
C HIS A 227 -1.23 -5.31 10.05
N PHE A 228 -1.15 -3.99 10.01
CA PHE A 228 -1.63 -3.08 11.04
C PHE A 228 -2.04 -1.74 10.42
N SER A 229 -2.60 -0.83 11.21
CA SER A 229 -2.87 0.55 10.79
C SER A 229 -2.37 1.57 11.79
N GLY A 230 -2.16 2.80 11.36
CA GLY A 230 -1.85 3.91 12.24
C GLY A 230 -1.18 5.08 11.54
N ARG A 231 -1.77 6.26 11.71
CA ARG A 231 -1.20 7.53 11.27
C ARG A 231 -0.61 8.36 12.40
N GLY A 232 -0.99 8.08 13.65
CA GLY A 232 -0.60 8.83 14.85
C GLY A 232 -0.13 7.92 15.99
N ILE A 233 -0.41 8.31 17.23
CA ILE A 233 0.06 7.59 18.43
C ILE A 233 -0.71 6.27 18.63
N LYS A 234 -2.03 6.29 18.44
CA LYS A 234 -2.86 5.09 18.52
C LYS A 234 -2.83 4.36 17.19
N ARG A 235 -2.56 3.05 17.24
CA ARG A 235 -2.58 2.14 16.09
C ARG A 235 -3.90 1.39 16.03
N ASN A 236 -4.16 0.75 14.89
CA ASN A 236 -5.23 -0.23 14.71
C ASN A 236 -6.64 0.33 14.97
N GLN A 237 -6.85 1.63 14.73
CA GLN A 237 -8.17 2.26 14.85
C GLN A 237 -8.99 2.11 13.56
N THR A 238 -8.33 1.73 12.47
CA THR A 238 -8.90 1.43 11.15
C THR A 238 -8.45 0.02 10.74
N LEU A 239 -9.22 -0.65 9.90
CA LEU A 239 -8.88 -1.96 9.38
C LEU A 239 -7.87 -1.84 8.22
N TRP A 240 -7.18 -2.94 7.93
CA TRP A 240 -6.29 -3.12 6.78
C TRP A 240 -6.79 -4.34 5.98
N ALA A 241 -6.68 -4.33 4.65
CA ALA A 241 -7.19 -5.44 3.84
C ALA A 241 -6.36 -5.68 2.57
N SER A 242 -6.56 -6.87 2.02
CA SER A 242 -6.29 -7.19 0.62
C SER A 242 -7.59 -7.10 -0.19
N PHE A 243 -7.50 -7.15 -1.52
CA PHE A 243 -8.67 -7.10 -2.38
C PHE A 243 -8.63 -8.13 -3.50
N MET A 244 -9.79 -8.68 -3.84
CA MET A 244 -10.00 -9.42 -5.08
C MET A 244 -10.94 -8.63 -5.99
N PHE A 245 -10.53 -8.43 -7.23
CA PHE A 245 -11.35 -7.92 -8.31
C PHE A 245 -11.78 -9.12 -9.16
N GLU A 246 -13.03 -9.54 -9.01
CA GLU A 246 -13.61 -10.68 -9.72
C GLU A 246 -14.44 -10.18 -10.90
N THR A 247 -14.16 -10.75 -12.07
CA THR A 247 -14.90 -10.56 -13.32
C THR A 247 -15.26 -11.93 -13.91
N PRO A 248 -16.21 -12.02 -14.87
CA PRO A 248 -16.49 -13.28 -15.55
C PRO A 248 -15.26 -13.89 -16.25
N GLU A 249 -14.31 -13.05 -16.67
CA GLU A 249 -13.14 -13.44 -17.44
C GLU A 249 -11.92 -13.77 -16.56
N GLN A 250 -11.73 -13.05 -15.44
CA GLN A 250 -10.52 -13.14 -14.63
C GLN A 250 -10.65 -12.62 -13.19
N ASN A 251 -9.75 -13.11 -12.34
CA ASN A 251 -9.54 -12.67 -10.96
C ASN A 251 -8.20 -11.95 -10.81
N VAL A 252 -8.24 -10.69 -10.37
CA VAL A 252 -7.04 -9.91 -10.01
C VAL A 252 -6.99 -9.71 -8.50
N TYR A 253 -5.90 -10.12 -7.86
CA TYR A 253 -5.69 -9.97 -6.42
C TYR A 253 -4.68 -8.88 -6.12
N TYR A 254 -4.95 -8.07 -5.09
CA TYR A 254 -4.00 -7.10 -4.54
C TYR A 254 -3.79 -7.35 -3.05
N SER A 255 -2.55 -7.62 -2.63
CA SER A 255 -2.25 -8.03 -1.26
C SER A 255 -2.31 -6.92 -0.20
N GLY A 256 -2.25 -5.65 -0.60
CA GLY A 256 -1.79 -4.59 0.30
C GLY A 256 -0.40 -4.92 0.85
N ASP A 257 -0.14 -4.55 2.10
CA ASP A 257 1.09 -4.87 2.83
C ASP A 257 0.94 -6.10 3.73
N SER A 258 0.30 -7.15 3.22
CA SER A 258 0.08 -8.35 4.02
C SER A 258 1.38 -9.13 4.25
N GLY A 259 1.76 -9.32 5.51
CA GLY A 259 2.66 -10.39 5.92
C GLY A 259 2.12 -11.79 5.60
N TYR A 260 2.99 -12.80 5.64
CA TYR A 260 2.62 -14.19 5.32
C TYR A 260 1.70 -14.79 6.39
N GLY A 261 0.73 -15.60 5.96
CA GLY A 261 -0.25 -16.22 6.84
C GLY A 261 -1.21 -17.19 6.14
N PRO A 262 -2.04 -17.92 6.92
CA PRO A 262 -2.95 -18.94 6.38
C PRO A 262 -4.07 -18.36 5.50
N HIS A 263 -4.31 -17.04 5.55
CA HIS A 263 -5.32 -16.37 4.75
C HIS A 263 -5.03 -16.48 3.24
N PHE A 264 -3.76 -16.49 2.80
CA PHE A 264 -3.43 -16.66 1.39
C PHE A 264 -3.95 -17.98 0.82
N LYS A 265 -3.73 -19.08 1.58
CA LYS A 265 -4.24 -20.40 1.20
C LYS A 265 -5.77 -20.44 1.20
N ALA A 266 -6.41 -19.86 2.22
CA ALA A 266 -7.87 -19.79 2.31
C ALA A 266 -8.47 -19.00 1.14
N ILE A 267 -7.84 -17.91 0.72
CA ILE A 267 -8.24 -17.11 -0.45
C ILE A 267 -8.07 -17.94 -1.73
N GLY A 268 -6.94 -18.63 -1.92
CA GLY A 268 -6.74 -19.51 -3.07
C GLY A 268 -7.77 -20.65 -3.16
N GLU A 269 -8.13 -21.24 -2.02
CA GLU A 269 -9.19 -22.26 -1.91
C GLU A 269 -10.58 -21.67 -2.21
N GLN A 270 -10.87 -20.45 -1.77
CA GLN A 270 -12.16 -19.78 -1.97
C GLN A 270 -12.42 -19.43 -3.44
N PHE A 271 -11.43 -18.85 -4.13
CA PHE A 271 -11.60 -18.34 -5.50
C PHE A 271 -11.15 -19.34 -6.58
N GLY A 272 -10.49 -20.43 -6.19
CA GLY A 272 -10.02 -21.50 -7.08
C GLY A 272 -8.75 -21.13 -7.84
N SER A 273 -8.74 -19.99 -8.54
CA SER A 273 -7.55 -19.46 -9.22
C SER A 273 -7.52 -17.94 -9.22
N VAL A 274 -6.31 -17.39 -9.13
CA VAL A 274 -6.02 -15.97 -9.29
C VAL A 274 -5.23 -15.78 -10.58
N ASP A 275 -5.77 -15.05 -11.55
CA ASP A 275 -5.11 -14.86 -12.85
C ASP A 275 -3.89 -13.95 -12.71
N LEU A 276 -4.02 -12.88 -11.93
CA LEU A 276 -2.94 -11.95 -11.63
C LEU A 276 -2.92 -11.58 -10.15
N ALA A 277 -1.81 -11.83 -9.48
CA ALA A 277 -1.58 -11.42 -8.10
C ALA A 277 -0.56 -10.28 -8.03
N ILE A 278 -1.02 -9.10 -7.63
CA ILE A 278 -0.18 -7.97 -7.24
C ILE A 278 0.22 -8.20 -5.78
N MET A 279 1.48 -8.56 -5.58
CA MET A 279 1.98 -9.08 -4.31
C MET A 279 3.01 -8.16 -3.69
N GLU A 280 2.86 -7.90 -2.40
CA GLU A 280 3.86 -7.20 -1.60
C GLU A 280 5.23 -7.86 -1.74
N ASN A 281 6.23 -7.09 -2.11
CA ASN A 281 7.61 -7.55 -2.27
C ASN A 281 8.58 -6.42 -1.97
N GLY A 282 8.59 -5.94 -0.74
CA GLY A 282 9.46 -4.86 -0.32
C GLY A 282 9.25 -4.51 1.14
N GLN A 283 10.13 -3.67 1.67
CA GLN A 283 10.06 -3.15 3.03
C GLN A 283 10.09 -4.22 4.15
N TYR A 284 10.62 -5.40 3.86
CA TYR A 284 10.75 -6.48 4.84
C TYR A 284 12.02 -6.35 5.69
N ASP A 285 11.96 -6.91 6.89
CA ASP A 285 13.10 -7.13 7.77
C ASP A 285 12.75 -8.21 8.81
N HIS A 286 13.77 -8.86 9.37
CA HIS A 286 13.56 -9.84 10.45
C HIS A 286 12.96 -9.23 11.71
N ASP A 287 13.14 -7.92 11.94
CA ASP A 287 12.58 -7.21 13.09
C ASP A 287 11.06 -6.98 13.00
N TRP A 288 10.43 -7.21 11.86
CA TRP A 288 8.98 -7.10 11.67
C TRP A 288 8.42 -8.11 10.66
N LYS A 289 9.02 -9.30 10.62
CA LYS A 289 8.75 -10.39 9.67
C LYS A 289 7.29 -10.88 9.56
N PHE A 290 6.42 -10.46 10.46
CA PHE A 290 5.01 -10.90 10.47
C PHE A 290 4.07 -9.94 9.74
N ILE A 291 4.52 -8.73 9.43
CA ILE A 291 3.70 -7.68 8.82
C ILE A 291 4.21 -7.26 7.44
N HIS A 292 5.37 -7.74 7.01
CA HIS A 292 5.89 -7.58 5.64
C HIS A 292 6.55 -8.91 5.24
N MET A 293 6.21 -9.43 4.06
CA MET A 293 6.72 -10.72 3.57
C MET A 293 8.18 -10.64 3.17
N MET A 294 8.96 -11.66 3.53
CA MET A 294 10.21 -11.94 2.83
C MET A 294 9.91 -12.31 1.36
N PRO A 295 10.80 -12.01 0.39
CA PRO A 295 10.55 -12.33 -1.02
C PRO A 295 10.26 -13.82 -1.28
N GLU A 296 10.83 -14.73 -0.48
CA GLU A 296 10.55 -16.16 -0.56
C GLU A 296 9.16 -16.51 -0.01
N GLU A 297 8.69 -15.77 1.00
CA GLU A 297 7.32 -15.88 1.51
C GLU A 297 6.32 -15.30 0.50
N THR A 298 6.66 -14.21 -0.20
CA THR A 298 5.86 -13.68 -1.32
C THR A 298 5.67 -14.73 -2.41
N ALA A 299 6.75 -15.43 -2.78
CA ALA A 299 6.68 -16.53 -3.75
C ALA A 299 5.80 -17.68 -3.27
N GLN A 300 5.90 -18.06 -1.99
CA GLN A 300 5.04 -19.10 -1.39
C GLN A 300 3.57 -18.65 -1.32
N ALA A 301 3.29 -17.41 -0.92
CA ALA A 301 1.96 -16.85 -0.85
C ALA A 301 1.26 -16.86 -2.22
N ALA A 302 2.00 -16.58 -3.29
CA ALA A 302 1.48 -16.69 -4.65
C ALA A 302 1.05 -18.12 -5.02
N VAL A 303 1.81 -19.14 -4.58
CA VAL A 303 1.42 -20.54 -4.76
C VAL A 303 0.17 -20.86 -3.95
N ASP A 304 0.12 -20.41 -2.69
CA ASP A 304 -1.03 -20.63 -1.80
C ASP A 304 -2.31 -19.96 -2.33
N LEU A 305 -2.18 -18.82 -3.04
CA LEU A 305 -3.27 -18.14 -3.75
C LEU A 305 -3.69 -18.84 -5.05
N HIS A 306 -2.97 -19.87 -5.50
CA HIS A 306 -3.11 -20.44 -6.85
C HIS A 306 -2.96 -19.38 -7.96
N ALA A 307 -1.99 -18.47 -7.81
CA ALA A 307 -1.74 -17.42 -8.79
C ALA A 307 -1.15 -17.99 -10.09
N LYS A 308 -1.67 -17.55 -11.24
CA LYS A 308 -1.12 -17.86 -12.57
C LYS A 308 0.01 -16.90 -12.94
N ALA A 309 -0.13 -15.63 -12.58
CA ALA A 309 0.90 -14.61 -12.74
C ALA A 309 1.08 -13.79 -11.45
N VAL A 310 2.30 -13.34 -11.20
CA VAL A 310 2.69 -12.57 -10.02
C VAL A 310 3.40 -11.29 -10.45
N LEU A 311 2.99 -10.17 -9.88
CA LEU A 311 3.64 -8.88 -10.10
C LEU A 311 4.07 -8.30 -8.73
N PRO A 312 5.37 -8.06 -8.50
CA PRO A 312 5.86 -7.50 -7.24
C PRO A 312 5.53 -6.01 -7.06
N GLY A 313 4.95 -5.67 -5.92
CA GLY A 313 4.72 -4.30 -5.45
C GLY A 313 5.57 -3.89 -4.26
N HIS A 314 5.24 -2.74 -3.66
CA HIS A 314 5.79 -2.24 -2.40
C HIS A 314 7.32 -1.94 -2.38
N ALA A 315 7.96 -1.99 -3.55
CA ALA A 315 9.36 -1.60 -3.77
C ALA A 315 9.47 -0.43 -4.76
N GLY A 316 10.68 0.01 -5.07
CA GLY A 316 10.93 0.90 -6.23
C GLY A 316 10.56 2.39 -6.06
N ARG A 317 10.22 2.84 -4.85
CA ARG A 317 9.89 4.28 -4.62
C ARG A 317 10.44 4.85 -3.33
N PHE A 318 10.35 4.13 -2.20
CA PHE A 318 10.71 4.64 -0.89
C PHE A 318 11.71 3.72 -0.17
N VAL A 319 12.47 4.29 0.78
CA VAL A 319 13.34 3.51 1.69
C VAL A 319 12.64 3.38 3.03
N LEU A 320 11.95 2.28 3.26
CA LEU A 320 11.23 2.01 4.52
C LEU A 320 11.79 0.79 5.27
N ALA A 321 12.73 0.04 4.68
CA ALA A 321 13.43 -1.08 5.32
C ALA A 321 14.94 -1.09 5.06
N LYS A 322 15.61 -2.10 5.63
CA LYS A 322 17.08 -2.17 5.71
C LYS A 322 17.76 -2.77 4.49
N HIS A 323 17.02 -3.42 3.58
CA HIS A 323 17.57 -4.05 2.38
C HIS A 323 18.02 -3.01 1.33
N THR A 324 18.82 -3.43 0.35
CA THR A 324 19.15 -2.59 -0.81
C THR A 324 17.91 -2.39 -1.69
N TRP A 325 17.88 -1.34 -2.51
CA TRP A 325 16.68 -0.99 -3.30
C TRP A 325 16.25 -2.11 -4.27
N ASP A 326 17.20 -2.93 -4.73
CA ASP A 326 17.04 -3.97 -5.74
C ASP A 326 16.93 -5.40 -5.19
N ASP A 327 17.23 -5.59 -3.90
CA ASP A 327 17.17 -6.90 -3.25
C ASP A 327 15.80 -7.60 -3.38
N PRO A 328 14.65 -6.89 -3.23
CA PRO A 328 13.35 -7.53 -3.36
C PRO A 328 13.13 -8.14 -4.76
N TYR A 329 13.54 -7.45 -5.82
CA TYR A 329 13.40 -7.97 -7.19
C TYR A 329 14.31 -9.18 -7.42
N LYS A 330 15.56 -9.10 -6.98
CA LYS A 330 16.55 -10.20 -7.12
C LYS A 330 16.08 -11.47 -6.40
N ARG A 331 15.66 -11.34 -5.15
CA ARG A 331 15.27 -12.49 -4.31
C ARG A 331 13.95 -13.09 -4.76
N LEU A 332 12.94 -12.28 -5.08
CA LEU A 332 11.69 -12.82 -5.61
C LEU A 332 11.91 -13.52 -6.95
N ALA A 333 12.71 -12.94 -7.86
CA ALA A 333 13.02 -13.57 -9.14
C ALA A 333 13.74 -14.92 -8.96
N LEU A 334 14.64 -15.03 -7.98
CA LEU A 334 15.29 -16.29 -7.65
C LEU A 334 14.31 -17.31 -7.04
N ALA A 335 13.50 -16.88 -6.07
CA ALA A 335 12.52 -17.74 -5.40
C ALA A 335 11.47 -18.29 -6.39
N SER A 336 11.01 -17.44 -7.32
CA SER A 336 9.99 -17.77 -8.32
C SER A 336 10.40 -18.89 -9.27
N ARG A 337 11.71 -19.16 -9.46
CA ARG A 337 12.20 -20.25 -10.33
C ARG A 337 11.75 -21.65 -9.90
N ARG A 338 11.26 -21.80 -8.66
CA ARG A 338 10.81 -23.09 -8.11
C ARG A 338 9.32 -23.35 -8.30
N TYR A 339 8.58 -22.37 -8.83
CA TYR A 339 7.12 -22.41 -8.89
C TYR A 339 6.61 -22.19 -10.32
N ASN A 340 5.37 -22.59 -10.57
CA ASN A 340 4.77 -22.66 -11.91
C ASN A 340 3.90 -21.44 -12.26
N TYR A 341 4.06 -20.31 -11.55
CA TYR A 341 3.45 -19.05 -11.95
C TYR A 341 4.42 -18.24 -12.83
N ARG A 342 3.88 -17.35 -13.65
CA ARG A 342 4.65 -16.39 -14.44
C ARG A 342 4.99 -15.17 -13.58
N LEU A 343 6.27 -14.90 -13.34
CA LEU A 343 6.70 -13.65 -12.71
C LEU A 343 6.72 -12.52 -13.75
N LEU A 344 5.94 -11.48 -13.52
CA LEU A 344 5.90 -10.26 -14.32
C LEU A 344 6.81 -9.20 -13.70
N THR A 345 7.60 -8.54 -14.52
CA THR A 345 8.56 -7.53 -14.06
C THR A 345 8.54 -6.27 -14.92
N PRO A 346 7.36 -5.63 -15.11
CA PRO A 346 7.29 -4.38 -15.86
C PRO A 346 8.21 -3.33 -15.24
N MET A 347 8.76 -2.48 -16.08
CA MET A 347 9.32 -1.20 -15.64
C MET A 347 8.20 -0.33 -15.06
N LEU A 348 8.59 0.71 -14.33
CA LEU A 348 7.63 1.69 -13.83
C LEU A 348 6.84 2.28 -15.00
N GLY A 349 5.51 2.21 -14.95
CA GLY A 349 4.65 2.72 -16.02
C GLY A 349 4.52 1.84 -17.26
N GLU A 350 5.25 0.73 -17.35
CA GLU A 350 5.13 -0.19 -18.49
C GLU A 350 3.79 -0.93 -18.43
N PRO A 351 2.95 -0.87 -19.49
CA PRO A 351 1.64 -1.52 -19.48
C PRO A 351 1.75 -3.05 -19.48
N VAL A 352 1.06 -3.68 -18.54
CA VAL A 352 0.79 -5.11 -18.52
C VAL A 352 -0.58 -5.35 -19.14
N ILE A 353 -0.63 -5.95 -20.32
CA ILE A 353 -1.89 -6.27 -20.99
C ILE A 353 -2.37 -7.63 -20.50
N LEU A 354 -3.50 -7.67 -19.80
CA LEU A 354 -3.96 -8.87 -19.07
C LEU A 354 -4.36 -10.01 -20.02
N SER A 355 -4.78 -9.67 -21.25
CA SER A 355 -5.10 -10.63 -22.32
C SER A 355 -3.87 -11.16 -23.07
N GLU A 356 -2.65 -10.67 -22.79
CA GLU A 356 -1.41 -11.08 -23.46
C GLU A 356 -0.51 -11.94 -22.55
N PRO A 357 -0.74 -13.27 -22.48
CA PRO A 357 0.01 -14.15 -21.60
C PRO A 357 1.49 -14.34 -22.00
N ASP A 358 1.88 -13.91 -23.20
CA ASP A 358 3.23 -14.06 -23.75
C ASP A 358 4.06 -12.77 -23.70
N GLN A 359 3.53 -11.69 -23.11
CA GLN A 359 4.25 -10.42 -22.98
C GLN A 359 5.60 -10.63 -22.27
N LEU A 360 6.69 -10.07 -22.80
CA LEU A 360 8.02 -10.27 -22.20
C LEU A 360 8.43 -9.05 -21.38
N PHE A 361 8.96 -9.32 -20.19
CA PHE A 361 9.52 -8.30 -19.31
C PHE A 361 10.99 -8.60 -19.03
N THR A 362 11.77 -7.56 -18.81
CA THR A 362 13.19 -7.69 -18.53
C THR A 362 13.46 -7.61 -17.03
N ALA A 363 14.61 -8.14 -16.60
CA ALA A 363 15.14 -7.90 -15.27
C ALA A 363 15.79 -6.50 -15.20
N TRP A 364 14.99 -5.45 -15.42
CA TRP A 364 15.43 -4.07 -15.62
C TRP A 364 16.34 -3.54 -14.48
N TRP A 365 16.19 -4.07 -13.26
CA TRP A 365 17.03 -3.69 -12.11
C TRP A 365 18.51 -4.06 -12.28
N GLN A 366 18.83 -5.03 -13.15
CA GLN A 366 20.21 -5.40 -13.47
C GLN A 366 20.93 -4.34 -14.30
N GLN A 367 20.18 -3.45 -14.98
CA GLN A 367 20.72 -2.39 -15.82
C GLN A 367 20.97 -1.09 -15.03
N VAL A 368 20.32 -0.91 -13.88
CA VAL A 368 20.45 0.27 -13.01
C VAL A 368 21.63 0.15 -12.03
N THR A 369 22.12 -1.07 -11.82
CA THR A 369 23.23 -1.38 -10.91
C THR A 369 24.61 -1.30 -11.58
N GLN A 370 24.64 -1.16 -12.91
CA GLN A 370 25.84 -0.83 -13.70
C GLN A 370 25.90 0.68 -13.89
#